data_AF-A0A318J0U7-F1
#
_entry.id   AF-A0A318J0U7-F1
#
_cell.length_a   1.000
_cell.length_b   1.000
_cell.length_c   1.000
_cell.angle_alpha   90.00
_cell.angle_beta   90.00
_cell.angle_gamma   90.00
#
_symmetry.space_group_name_H-M   'P 1'
#
loop_
_entity.id
_entity.type
_entity.pdbx_description
1 polymer ?
#
loop_
_entity_poly.entity_id
_entity_poly.type
_entity_poly.pdbx_seq_one_letter_code
_entity_poly.pdbx_strand_id
1 'polypeptide(L)'
;MNYQEFKKTYFKTLTSRMAELGFIKGKNDTPIYWRFPCDDQRLVWVIAFSFSARGNPYFNILIGPYWMGYQLSSGDSFPRCVGFSRHLCAGGIDAGSTSWTAAESQFERAIDTIARHGITFLGQYDSPQSLLAKQPRGILAFDLGEYELAGELLFRELTDLYIADYSLSACSRVGQLMHKEELQRTEALFNETAKFLSKESETNQRLLLAKGAAAIRMINTLRNHLKRDPKSRWLKSTLKTCETQVLASGLLIPKPVP
;
A
#
# COMPACT_ATOMS: atom_id res chain seq x y z
N MET A 1 -22.48 -19.57 -9.17
CA MET A 1 -23.10 -18.30 -9.62
C MET A 1 -22.02 -17.39 -10.19
N ASN A 2 -22.23 -16.83 -11.39
CA ASN A 2 -21.31 -15.83 -11.96
C ASN A 2 -21.65 -14.40 -11.50
N TYR A 3 -20.77 -13.43 -11.76
CA TYR A 3 -20.98 -12.04 -11.35
C TYR A 3 -22.28 -11.41 -11.87
N GLN A 4 -22.71 -11.74 -13.09
CA GLN A 4 -23.92 -11.18 -13.69
C GLN A 4 -25.19 -11.73 -13.02
N GLU A 5 -25.17 -13.00 -12.65
CA GLU A 5 -26.21 -13.62 -11.83
C GLU A 5 -26.25 -12.96 -10.46
N PHE A 6 -25.10 -12.84 -9.79
CA PHE A 6 -24.98 -12.15 -8.50
C PHE A 6 -25.54 -10.72 -8.54
N LYS A 7 -25.19 -9.95 -9.59
CA LYS A 7 -25.67 -8.57 -9.77
C LYS A 7 -27.19 -8.51 -9.83
N LYS A 8 -27.84 -9.48 -10.48
CA LYS A 8 -29.30 -9.54 -10.65
C LYS A 8 -30.03 -9.99 -9.39
N THR A 9 -29.51 -10.98 -8.68
CA THR A 9 -30.25 -11.62 -7.57
C THR A 9 -29.86 -11.13 -6.18
N TYR A 10 -28.58 -10.85 -5.92
CA TYR A 10 -28.10 -10.67 -4.54
C TYR A 10 -27.52 -9.30 -4.24
N PHE A 11 -27.18 -8.51 -5.28
CA PHE A 11 -26.55 -7.20 -5.10
C PHE A 11 -27.39 -6.24 -4.26
N LYS A 12 -28.72 -6.22 -4.48
CA LYS A 12 -29.66 -5.39 -3.72
C LYS A 12 -29.69 -5.79 -2.24
N THR A 13 -29.78 -7.09 -1.96
CA THR A 13 -29.78 -7.63 -0.59
C THR A 13 -28.46 -7.34 0.11
N LEU A 14 -27.33 -7.63 -0.53
CA LEU A 14 -26.01 -7.29 0.01
C LEU A 14 -25.90 -5.79 0.32
N THR A 15 -26.35 -4.93 -0.61
CA THR A 15 -26.30 -3.48 -0.41
C THR A 15 -27.15 -3.04 0.78
N SER A 16 -28.36 -3.58 0.93
CA SER A 16 -29.22 -3.30 2.09
C SER A 16 -28.55 -3.69 3.41
N ARG A 17 -27.96 -4.89 3.46
CA ARG A 17 -27.29 -5.41 4.66
C ARG A 17 -26.00 -4.65 5.00
N MET A 18 -25.23 -4.24 4.01
CA MET A 18 -24.07 -3.36 4.24
C MET A 18 -24.49 -1.99 4.75
N ALA A 19 -25.63 -1.45 4.28
CA ALA A 19 -26.20 -0.21 4.79
C ALA A 19 -26.66 -0.32 6.24
N GLU A 20 -27.21 -1.47 6.66
CA GLU A 20 -27.51 -1.75 8.09
C GLU A 20 -26.25 -1.69 8.97
N LEU A 21 -25.07 -2.02 8.42
CA LEU A 21 -23.77 -1.87 9.09
C LEU A 21 -23.18 -0.44 9.01
N GLY A 22 -23.91 0.50 8.39
CA GLY A 22 -23.50 1.89 8.22
C GLY A 22 -22.57 2.12 7.03
N PHE A 23 -22.42 1.16 6.12
CA PHE A 23 -21.61 1.34 4.91
C PHE A 23 -22.45 1.87 3.73
N ILE A 24 -21.84 2.77 2.97
CA ILE A 24 -22.40 3.39 1.77
C ILE A 24 -21.82 2.70 0.54
N LYS A 25 -22.66 2.43 -0.46
CA LYS A 25 -22.24 1.83 -1.72
C LYS A 25 -21.58 2.88 -2.63
N GLY A 26 -20.39 2.58 -3.16
CA GLY A 26 -19.74 3.44 -4.15
C GLY A 26 -20.46 3.45 -5.51
N LYS A 27 -20.29 4.50 -6.32
CA LYS A 27 -20.94 4.65 -7.64
C LYS A 27 -20.50 3.66 -8.72
N ASN A 28 -19.51 2.82 -8.42
CA ASN A 28 -19.01 1.81 -9.33
C ASN A 28 -19.91 0.56 -9.35
N ASP A 29 -19.94 -0.08 -10.52
CA ASP A 29 -20.67 -1.32 -10.74
C ASP A 29 -20.19 -2.45 -9.83
N THR A 30 -18.96 -2.39 -9.31
CA THR A 30 -18.37 -3.36 -8.41
C THR A 30 -18.91 -3.22 -6.98
N PRO A 31 -19.11 -4.32 -6.23
CA PRO A 31 -19.56 -4.31 -4.84
C PRO A 31 -18.48 -3.81 -3.87
N ILE A 32 -18.21 -2.51 -3.93
CA ILE A 32 -17.34 -1.76 -3.04
C ILE A 32 -18.21 -0.84 -2.17
N TYR A 33 -17.96 -0.90 -0.87
CA TYR A 33 -18.67 -0.20 0.17
C TYR A 33 -17.69 0.55 1.06
N TRP A 34 -18.09 1.70 1.59
CA TRP A 34 -17.25 2.47 2.50
C TRP A 34 -18.03 3.16 3.61
N ARG A 35 -17.33 3.52 4.68
CA ARG A 35 -17.87 4.27 5.82
C ARG A 35 -16.79 5.20 6.38
N PHE A 36 -17.19 6.36 6.86
CA PHE A 36 -16.32 7.25 7.62
C PHE A 36 -16.38 6.87 9.12
N PRO A 37 -15.24 6.56 9.76
CA PRO A 37 -15.22 6.22 11.18
C PRO A 37 -15.23 7.43 12.11
N CYS A 38 -14.87 8.61 11.58
CA CYS A 38 -14.77 9.87 12.30
C CYS A 38 -15.23 11.05 11.42
N ASP A 39 -15.24 12.25 12.00
CA ASP A 39 -15.62 13.48 11.31
C ASP A 39 -14.64 13.87 10.18
N ASP A 40 -13.36 13.48 10.28
CA ASP A 40 -12.42 13.66 9.19
C ASP A 40 -12.67 12.63 8.07
N GLN A 41 -13.44 13.07 7.07
CA GLN A 41 -13.84 12.24 5.92
C GLN A 41 -12.68 11.88 4.98
N ARG A 42 -11.44 12.28 5.29
CA ARG A 42 -10.24 11.79 4.61
C ARG A 42 -9.87 10.36 5.03
N LEU A 43 -10.30 9.92 6.21
CA LEU A 43 -10.17 8.53 6.65
C LEU A 43 -11.43 7.74 6.31
N VAL A 44 -11.25 6.60 5.63
CA VAL A 44 -12.35 5.79 5.13
C VAL A 44 -12.09 4.32 5.42
N TRP A 45 -13.10 3.64 5.96
CA TRP A 45 -13.12 2.18 6.02
C TRP A 45 -13.75 1.62 4.75
N VAL A 46 -13.07 0.67 4.10
CA VAL A 46 -13.50 0.11 2.82
C VAL A 46 -13.67 -1.39 2.93
N ILE A 47 -14.72 -1.89 2.29
CA ILE A 47 -14.97 -3.32 2.06
C ILE A 47 -15.25 -3.52 0.58
N ALA A 48 -14.45 -4.35 -0.08
CA ALA A 48 -14.55 -4.65 -1.50
C ALA A 48 -14.74 -6.16 -1.73
N PHE A 49 -15.80 -6.52 -2.43
CA PHE A 49 -16.04 -7.88 -2.89
C PHE A 49 -15.47 -8.03 -4.31
N SER A 50 -14.36 -8.76 -4.42
CA SER A 50 -13.65 -9.01 -5.67
C SER A 50 -14.08 -10.34 -6.27
N PHE A 51 -14.89 -10.28 -7.32
CA PHE A 51 -15.26 -11.43 -8.14
C PHE A 51 -14.21 -11.62 -9.22
N SER A 52 -13.70 -12.85 -9.35
CA SER A 52 -12.77 -13.18 -10.44
C SER A 52 -13.51 -13.32 -11.78
N ALA A 53 -12.75 -13.47 -12.87
CA ALA A 53 -13.24 -13.44 -14.25
C ALA A 53 -14.45 -14.37 -14.54
N ARG A 54 -15.15 -14.10 -15.65
CA ARG A 54 -16.40 -14.78 -16.05
C ARG A 54 -16.33 -16.30 -15.84
N GLY A 55 -17.28 -16.83 -15.06
CA GLY A 55 -17.44 -18.27 -14.82
C GLY A 55 -16.84 -18.79 -13.51
N ASN A 56 -16.07 -17.98 -12.78
CA ASN A 56 -15.54 -18.39 -11.50
C ASN A 56 -16.61 -18.32 -10.38
N PRO A 57 -16.89 -19.42 -9.65
CA PRO A 57 -17.86 -19.43 -8.57
C PRO A 57 -17.29 -18.89 -7.25
N TYR A 58 -16.12 -18.26 -7.26
CA TYR A 58 -15.46 -17.76 -6.05
C TYR A 58 -15.29 -16.23 -6.07
N PHE A 59 -15.34 -15.65 -4.88
CA PHE A 59 -15.04 -14.24 -4.65
C PHE A 59 -14.12 -14.05 -3.44
N ASN A 60 -13.44 -12.92 -3.40
CA ASN A 60 -12.62 -12.50 -2.27
C ASN A 60 -13.23 -11.27 -1.62
N ILE A 61 -13.01 -11.10 -0.33
CA ILE A 61 -13.39 -9.89 0.38
C ILE A 61 -12.10 -9.23 0.86
N LEU A 62 -11.88 -8.00 0.42
CA LEU A 62 -10.82 -7.13 0.88
C LEU A 62 -11.41 -6.11 1.84
N ILE A 63 -10.78 -5.94 2.99
CA ILE A 63 -11.20 -5.01 4.04
C ILE A 63 -10.00 -4.22 4.54
N GLY A 64 -10.15 -2.91 4.71
CA GLY A 64 -9.05 -2.08 5.23
C GLY A 64 -9.41 -0.61 5.39
N PRO A 65 -8.62 0.12 6.19
CA PRO A 65 -8.67 1.57 6.26
C PRO A 65 -7.88 2.19 5.10
N TYR A 66 -8.35 3.35 4.64
CA TYR A 66 -7.77 4.12 3.56
C TYR A 66 -7.72 5.59 3.93
N TRP A 67 -6.59 6.23 3.63
CA TRP A 67 -6.40 7.68 3.75
C TRP A 67 -6.44 8.34 2.36
N MET A 68 -7.18 9.44 2.27
CA MET A 68 -7.21 10.33 1.13
C MET A 68 -6.64 11.70 1.51
N GLY A 69 -5.72 12.23 0.72
CA GLY A 69 -5.25 13.62 0.89
C GLY A 69 -6.30 14.70 0.55
N TYR A 70 -7.55 14.31 0.28
CA TYR A 70 -8.66 15.19 -0.06
C TYR A 70 -9.98 14.63 0.48
N GLN A 71 -10.97 15.50 0.71
CA GLN A 71 -12.30 15.08 1.11
C GLN A 71 -13.05 14.51 -0.11
N LEU A 72 -13.55 13.27 0.02
CA LEU A 72 -14.42 12.67 -0.98
C LEU A 72 -15.79 13.37 -0.94
N SER A 73 -16.23 13.92 -2.06
CA SER A 73 -17.63 14.32 -2.20
C SER A 73 -18.52 13.10 -2.03
N SER A 74 -19.69 13.27 -1.41
CA SER A 74 -20.69 12.21 -1.30
C SER A 74 -21.06 11.71 -2.71
N GLY A 75 -20.59 10.50 -3.05
CA GLY A 75 -20.88 9.84 -4.31
C GLY A 75 -19.77 9.87 -5.36
N ASP A 76 -18.52 10.23 -5.07
CA ASP A 76 -17.47 10.06 -6.07
C ASP A 76 -17.04 8.60 -6.29
N SER A 77 -16.21 8.35 -7.31
CA SER A 77 -15.63 7.02 -7.58
C SER A 77 -14.59 6.65 -6.53
N PHE A 78 -14.29 5.35 -6.42
CA PHE A 78 -13.31 4.83 -5.47
C PHE A 78 -11.98 5.61 -5.54
N PRO A 79 -11.48 6.15 -4.42
CA PRO A 79 -10.32 7.04 -4.41
C PRO A 79 -9.03 6.30 -4.75
N ARG A 80 -8.06 6.99 -5.37
CA ARG A 80 -6.65 6.59 -5.30
C ARG A 80 -6.14 7.00 -3.92
N CYS A 81 -5.84 6.04 -3.06
CA CYS A 81 -5.68 6.26 -1.63
C CYS A 81 -4.50 5.45 -1.07
N VAL A 82 -3.96 5.90 0.07
CA VAL A 82 -2.99 5.12 0.84
C VAL A 82 -3.78 4.24 1.78
N GLY A 83 -3.82 2.95 1.47
CA GLY A 83 -4.43 1.96 2.34
C GLY A 83 -3.77 0.63 2.18
N PHE A 84 -3.92 -0.19 3.21
CA PHE A 84 -3.57 -1.60 3.17
C PHE A 84 -4.86 -2.37 3.37
N SER A 85 -5.01 -3.46 2.63
CA SER A 85 -6.17 -4.34 2.76
C SER A 85 -5.73 -5.69 3.29
N ARG A 86 -6.62 -6.30 4.07
CA ARG A 86 -6.52 -7.69 4.51
C ARG A 86 -7.60 -8.53 3.85
N HIS A 87 -7.36 -9.82 3.79
CA HIS A 87 -8.37 -10.75 3.33
C HIS A 87 -9.29 -11.10 4.49
N LEU A 88 -10.60 -10.93 4.27
CA LEU A 88 -11.59 -11.49 5.17
C LEU A 88 -11.91 -12.91 4.71
N CYS A 89 -11.68 -13.88 5.58
CA CYS A 89 -12.02 -15.29 5.38
C CYS A 89 -13.16 -15.69 6.32
N ALA A 90 -13.73 -16.89 6.13
CA ALA A 90 -14.85 -17.37 6.93
C ALA A 90 -14.59 -17.38 8.46
N GLY A 91 -13.32 -17.54 8.87
CA GLY A 91 -12.89 -17.52 10.27
C GLY A 91 -12.44 -16.15 10.79
N GLY A 92 -12.49 -15.09 9.98
CA GLY A 92 -12.02 -13.75 10.33
C GLY A 92 -10.91 -13.23 9.43
N ILE A 93 -10.20 -12.20 9.89
CA ILE A 93 -9.11 -11.53 9.15
C ILE A 93 -7.89 -12.44 9.07
N ASP A 94 -7.39 -12.70 7.86
CA ASP A 94 -6.20 -13.53 7.57
C ASP A 94 -6.25 -14.96 8.19
N ALA A 95 -7.42 -15.43 8.61
CA ALA A 95 -7.61 -16.71 9.30
C ALA A 95 -7.54 -17.95 8.37
N GLY A 96 -7.06 -17.78 7.14
CA GLY A 96 -6.94 -18.85 6.15
C GLY A 96 -6.72 -18.32 4.73
N SER A 97 -6.64 -19.23 3.76
CA SER A 97 -6.41 -18.91 2.33
C SER A 97 -7.60 -19.23 1.43
N THR A 98 -8.82 -19.26 1.96
CA THR A 98 -9.99 -19.72 1.20
C THR A 98 -10.80 -18.55 0.64
N SER A 99 -10.82 -18.46 -0.69
CA SER A 99 -11.82 -17.69 -1.43
C SER A 99 -13.23 -18.15 -1.06
N TRP A 100 -14.17 -17.22 -0.97
CA TRP A 100 -15.58 -17.50 -0.67
C TRP A 100 -16.26 -18.13 -1.88
N THR A 101 -17.16 -19.08 -1.67
CA THR A 101 -18.04 -19.57 -2.74
C THR A 101 -19.23 -18.63 -2.93
N ALA A 102 -19.56 -18.31 -4.19
CA ALA A 102 -20.67 -17.45 -4.57
C ALA A 102 -22.00 -18.20 -4.47
N ALA A 103 -22.44 -18.45 -3.23
CA ALA A 103 -23.74 -19.00 -2.85
C ALA A 103 -24.39 -18.10 -1.79
N GLU A 104 -25.73 -18.07 -1.73
CA GLU A 104 -26.49 -17.17 -0.85
C GLU A 104 -26.05 -17.24 0.62
N SER A 105 -26.04 -18.45 1.19
CA SER A 105 -25.62 -18.69 2.58
C SER A 105 -24.19 -18.23 2.89
N GLN A 106 -23.34 -18.11 1.87
CA GLN A 106 -21.97 -17.62 2.02
C GLN A 106 -21.90 -16.10 2.01
N PHE A 107 -22.80 -15.41 1.31
CA PHE A 107 -22.90 -13.95 1.38
C PHE A 107 -23.45 -13.51 2.73
N GLU A 108 -24.47 -14.19 3.26
CA GLU A 108 -24.98 -13.93 4.61
C GLU A 108 -23.89 -14.15 5.65
N ARG A 109 -23.20 -15.30 5.59
CA ARG A 109 -22.07 -15.58 6.47
C ARG A 109 -20.95 -14.55 6.32
N ALA A 110 -20.65 -14.10 5.11
CA ALA A 110 -19.66 -13.05 4.88
C ALA A 110 -20.04 -11.74 5.57
N ILE A 111 -21.30 -11.31 5.48
CA ILE A 111 -21.81 -10.13 6.16
C ILE A 111 -21.71 -10.30 7.68
N ASP A 112 -22.08 -11.47 8.22
CA ASP A 112 -21.95 -11.75 9.65
C ASP A 112 -20.49 -11.71 10.11
N THR A 113 -19.56 -12.26 9.31
CA THR A 113 -18.13 -12.19 9.59
C THR A 113 -17.62 -10.74 9.52
N ILE A 114 -18.11 -9.93 8.57
CA ILE A 114 -17.81 -8.49 8.51
C ILE A 114 -18.27 -7.81 9.81
N ALA A 115 -19.52 -8.05 10.23
CA ALA A 115 -20.08 -7.42 11.41
C ALA A 115 -19.33 -7.79 12.70
N ARG A 116 -18.93 -9.06 12.84
CA ARG A 116 -18.25 -9.56 14.06
C ARG A 116 -16.74 -9.27 14.08
N HIS A 117 -16.06 -9.56 12.98
CA HIS A 117 -14.60 -9.53 12.91
C HIS A 117 -14.08 -8.33 12.12
N GLY A 118 -14.75 -7.98 11.02
CA GLY A 118 -14.34 -6.89 10.15
C GLY A 118 -14.43 -5.53 10.83
N ILE A 119 -15.57 -5.21 11.46
CA ILE A 119 -15.76 -3.94 12.19
C ILE A 119 -14.79 -3.84 13.36
N THR A 120 -14.59 -4.91 14.12
CA THR A 120 -13.61 -4.93 15.23
C THR A 120 -12.18 -4.67 14.76
N PHE A 121 -11.79 -5.26 13.63
CA PHE A 121 -10.49 -5.00 13.00
C PHE A 121 -10.37 -3.54 12.55
N LEU A 122 -11.38 -3.03 11.84
CA LEU A 122 -11.40 -1.65 11.36
C LEU A 122 -11.44 -0.62 12.50
N GLY A 123 -12.11 -0.95 13.62
CA GLY A 123 -12.21 -0.10 14.80
C GLY A 123 -10.87 0.25 15.47
N GLN A 124 -9.80 -0.45 15.12
CA GLN A 124 -8.43 -0.10 15.53
C GLN A 124 -7.90 1.15 14.81
N TYR A 125 -8.60 1.61 13.77
CA TYR A 125 -8.29 2.72 12.88
C TYR A 125 -9.44 3.74 12.86
N ASP A 126 -9.86 4.17 14.06
CA ASP A 126 -10.95 5.11 14.31
C ASP A 126 -10.62 6.59 14.04
N SER A 127 -9.35 6.94 13.91
CA SER A 127 -8.87 8.30 13.65
C SER A 127 -7.65 8.29 12.73
N PRO A 128 -7.33 9.39 12.03
CA PRO A 128 -6.13 9.48 11.20
C PRO A 128 -4.85 9.23 12.00
N GLN A 129 -4.79 9.69 13.25
CA GLN A 129 -3.68 9.48 14.16
C GLN A 129 -3.54 8.00 14.57
N SER A 130 -4.66 7.31 14.84
CA SER A 130 -4.60 5.87 15.16
C SER A 130 -4.19 5.04 13.95
N LEU A 131 -4.62 5.44 12.74
CA LEU A 131 -4.11 4.88 11.49
C LEU A 131 -2.60 5.09 11.34
N LEU A 132 -2.09 6.31 11.53
CA LEU A 132 -0.66 6.59 11.42
C LEU A 132 0.17 5.78 12.43
N ALA A 133 -0.31 5.66 13.67
CA ALA A 133 0.38 4.91 14.71
C ALA A 133 0.46 3.40 14.41
N LYS A 134 -0.58 2.82 13.80
CA LYS A 134 -0.65 1.39 13.46
C LYS A 134 -0.03 1.07 12.11
N GLN A 135 -0.06 2.01 11.18
CA GLN A 135 0.40 1.87 9.79
C GLN A 135 1.13 3.15 9.39
N PRO A 136 2.39 3.30 9.83
CA PRO A 136 3.15 4.51 9.56
C PRO A 136 3.40 4.67 8.06
N ARG A 137 2.92 5.78 7.50
CA ARG A 137 3.05 6.13 6.08
C ARG A 137 3.49 7.59 5.97
N GLY A 138 4.50 7.86 5.13
CA GLY A 138 5.08 9.19 5.00
C GLY A 138 4.07 10.26 4.57
N ILE A 139 3.24 9.94 3.57
CA ILE A 139 2.19 10.83 3.08
C ILE A 139 1.08 11.11 4.11
N LEU A 140 0.69 10.12 4.92
CA LEU A 140 -0.29 10.34 5.99
C LEU A 140 0.28 11.26 7.07
N ALA A 141 1.53 11.03 7.49
CA ALA A 141 2.20 11.92 8.44
C ALA A 141 2.31 13.35 7.90
N PHE A 142 2.65 13.50 6.61
CA PHE A 142 2.71 14.81 5.95
C PHE A 142 1.35 15.52 5.96
N ASP A 143 0.28 14.84 5.54
CA ASP A 143 -1.07 15.41 5.47
C ASP A 143 -1.64 15.77 6.85
N LEU A 144 -1.11 15.16 7.92
CA LEU A 144 -1.45 15.47 9.32
C LEU A 144 -0.55 16.55 9.94
N GLY A 145 0.45 17.06 9.21
CA GLY A 145 1.38 18.08 9.71
C GLY A 145 2.51 17.54 10.60
N GLU A 146 2.66 16.21 10.71
CA GLU A 146 3.71 15.54 11.47
C GLU A 146 5.02 15.51 10.66
N TYR A 147 5.54 16.68 10.27
CA TYR A 147 6.59 16.81 9.24
C TYR A 147 7.92 16.13 9.61
N GLU A 148 8.29 16.08 10.89
CA GLU A 148 9.49 15.35 11.32
C GLU A 148 9.34 13.86 11.06
N LEU A 149 8.23 13.27 11.51
CA LEU A 149 7.89 11.87 11.28
C LEU A 149 7.71 11.58 9.79
N ALA A 150 7.05 12.47 9.04
CA ALA A 150 6.92 12.36 7.60
C ALA A 150 8.28 12.28 6.92
N GLY A 151 9.23 13.13 7.31
CA GLY A 151 10.59 13.13 6.77
C GLY A 151 11.31 11.80 7.03
N GLU A 152 11.18 11.23 8.22
CA GLU A 152 11.77 9.92 8.53
C GLU A 152 11.15 8.77 7.72
N LEU A 153 9.81 8.75 7.62
CA LEU A 153 9.09 7.71 6.90
C LEU A 153 9.33 7.79 5.40
N LEU A 154 9.27 8.99 4.81
CA LEU A 154 9.56 9.22 3.40
C LEU A 154 11.02 8.88 3.05
N PHE A 155 11.98 9.13 3.95
CA PHE A 155 13.36 8.70 3.75
C PHE A 155 13.48 7.17 3.65
N ARG A 156 12.77 6.43 4.50
CA ARG A 156 12.72 4.95 4.43
C ARG A 156 12.05 4.48 3.14
N GLU A 157 10.91 5.07 2.78
CA GLU A 157 10.18 4.76 1.54
C GLU A 157 11.06 5.01 0.30
N LEU A 158 11.76 6.15 0.23
CA LEU A 158 12.74 6.45 -0.82
C LEU A 158 13.87 5.43 -0.89
N THR A 159 14.40 5.03 0.27
CA THR A 159 15.44 3.99 0.34
C THR A 159 14.95 2.68 -0.28
N ASP A 160 13.73 2.25 0.03
CA ASP A 160 13.15 1.03 -0.55
C ASP A 160 12.87 1.16 -2.05
N LEU A 161 12.43 2.34 -2.52
CA LEU A 161 12.25 2.60 -3.96
C LEU A 161 13.58 2.60 -4.72
N TYR A 162 14.64 3.19 -4.18
CA TYR A 162 15.98 3.12 -4.77
C TYR A 162 16.56 1.71 -4.76
N ILE A 163 16.21 0.86 -3.79
CA ILE A 163 16.56 -0.58 -3.81
C ILE A 163 15.88 -1.25 -5.00
N ALA A 164 14.59 -0.98 -5.21
CA ALA A 164 13.82 -1.55 -6.31
C ALA A 164 14.36 -1.12 -7.70
N ASP A 165 14.92 0.11 -7.82
CA ASP A 165 15.55 0.62 -9.04
C ASP A 165 16.62 -0.32 -9.61
N TYR A 166 17.41 -0.98 -8.75
CA TYR A 166 18.45 -1.91 -9.21
C TYR A 166 17.89 -3.16 -9.88
N SER A 167 16.63 -3.50 -9.60
CA SER A 167 15.94 -4.67 -10.18
C SER A 167 14.86 -4.30 -11.20
N LEU A 168 14.70 -3.00 -11.47
CA LEU A 168 13.59 -2.45 -12.25
C LEU A 168 13.51 -3.02 -13.67
N SER A 169 14.65 -3.37 -14.27
CA SER A 169 14.71 -3.98 -15.60
C SER A 169 14.01 -5.34 -15.69
N ALA A 170 13.78 -6.03 -14.56
CA ALA A 170 13.04 -7.28 -14.50
C ALA A 170 11.52 -7.10 -14.49
N CYS A 171 11.03 -5.88 -14.25
CA CYS A 171 9.60 -5.56 -14.24
C CYS A 171 9.05 -5.33 -15.66
N SER A 172 7.73 -5.52 -15.82
CA SER A 172 7.03 -5.13 -17.05
C SER A 172 7.11 -3.61 -17.29
N ARG A 173 6.94 -3.16 -18.54
CA ARG A 173 6.97 -1.71 -18.87
C ARG A 173 5.99 -0.90 -18.02
N VAL A 174 4.80 -1.44 -17.75
CA VAL A 174 3.81 -0.79 -16.88
C VAL A 174 4.34 -0.70 -15.44
N GLY A 175 4.91 -1.79 -14.90
CA GLY A 175 5.52 -1.78 -13.58
C GLY A 175 6.67 -0.77 -13.47
N GLN A 176 7.48 -0.63 -14.52
CA GLN A 176 8.56 0.36 -14.56
C GLN A 176 8.05 1.81 -14.55
N LEU A 177 6.95 2.10 -15.26
CA LEU A 177 6.32 3.42 -15.26
C LEU A 177 5.73 3.74 -13.89
N MET A 178 4.96 2.82 -13.31
CA MET A 178 4.37 2.99 -11.97
C MET A 178 5.45 3.24 -10.91
N HIS A 179 6.56 2.51 -10.97
CA HIS A 179 7.69 2.71 -10.08
C HIS A 179 8.30 4.11 -10.21
N LYS A 180 8.52 4.59 -11.45
CA LYS A 180 9.07 5.93 -11.70
C LYS A 180 8.14 7.03 -11.20
N GLU A 181 6.83 6.90 -11.43
CA GLU A 181 5.83 7.84 -10.92
C GLU A 181 5.83 7.87 -9.39
N GLU A 182 5.91 6.71 -8.74
CA GLU A 182 5.96 6.62 -7.28
C GLU A 182 7.24 7.22 -6.70
N LEU A 183 8.38 6.96 -7.33
CA LEU A 183 9.66 7.54 -6.93
C LEU A 183 9.64 9.07 -7.02
N GLN A 184 9.19 9.62 -8.16
CA GLN A 184 9.08 11.06 -8.35
C GLN A 184 8.13 11.72 -7.35
N ARG A 185 6.98 11.09 -7.08
CA ARG A 185 6.01 11.56 -6.09
C ARG A 185 6.61 11.58 -4.68
N THR A 186 7.32 10.52 -4.30
CA THR A 186 7.92 10.41 -2.97
C THR A 186 9.07 11.40 -2.80
N GLU A 187 9.90 11.61 -3.82
CA GLU A 187 10.97 12.63 -3.82
C GLU A 187 10.38 14.04 -3.67
N ALA A 188 9.32 14.36 -4.42
CA ALA A 188 8.66 15.66 -4.34
C ALA A 188 8.11 15.92 -2.93
N LEU A 189 7.43 14.95 -2.34
CA LEU A 189 6.86 15.06 -1.00
C LEU A 189 7.94 15.14 0.10
N PHE A 190 9.04 14.41 -0.05
CA PHE A 190 10.19 14.50 0.84
C PHE A 190 10.82 15.90 0.81
N ASN A 191 10.99 16.46 -0.38
CA ASN A 191 11.51 17.81 -0.56
C ASN A 191 10.55 18.86 0.04
N GLU A 192 9.25 18.68 -0.16
CA GLU A 192 8.23 19.55 0.42
C GLU A 192 8.25 19.52 1.95
N THR A 193 8.40 18.33 2.53
CA THR A 193 8.57 18.16 3.98
C THR A 193 9.79 18.93 4.51
N ALA A 194 10.90 18.93 3.78
CA ALA A 194 12.11 19.67 4.16
C ALA A 194 11.89 21.19 4.21
N LYS A 195 11.00 21.73 3.37
CA LYS A 195 10.62 23.16 3.40
C LYS A 195 9.92 23.52 4.72
N PHE A 196 8.96 22.70 5.15
CA PHE A 196 8.28 22.90 6.43
C PHE A 196 9.23 22.81 7.64
N LEU A 197 10.29 22.02 7.54
CA LEU A 197 11.32 21.89 8.58
C LEU A 197 12.45 22.93 8.49
N SER A 198 12.40 23.87 7.54
CA SER A 198 13.48 24.83 7.26
C SER A 198 14.84 24.16 6.98
N LYS A 199 14.83 22.98 6.35
CA LYS A 199 16.01 22.16 6.01
C LYS A 199 16.24 22.04 4.51
N GLU A 200 15.74 23.00 3.72
CA GLU A 200 15.74 22.92 2.26
C GLU A 200 17.17 22.78 1.68
N SER A 201 18.15 23.47 2.27
CA SER A 201 19.56 23.40 1.89
C SER A 201 20.19 22.01 2.06
N GLU A 202 19.63 21.16 2.94
CA GLU A 202 20.14 19.81 3.23
C GLU A 202 19.48 18.73 2.35
N THR A 203 18.41 19.07 1.63
CA THR A 203 17.55 18.10 0.95
C THR A 203 18.30 17.25 -0.06
N ASN A 204 19.15 17.87 -0.89
CA ASN A 204 19.97 17.16 -1.87
C ASN A 204 20.93 16.18 -1.21
N GLN A 205 21.53 16.57 -0.08
CA GLN A 205 22.40 15.69 0.70
C GLN A 205 21.60 14.52 1.30
N ARG A 206 20.39 14.76 1.79
CA ARG A 206 19.53 13.69 2.33
C ARG A 206 19.04 12.73 1.24
N LEU A 207 18.74 13.19 0.03
CA LEU A 207 18.44 12.33 -1.11
C LEU A 207 19.64 11.46 -1.50
N LEU A 208 20.85 12.04 -1.52
CA LEU A 208 22.08 11.27 -1.73
C LEU A 208 22.25 10.20 -0.64
N LEU A 209 22.06 10.56 0.64
CA LEU A 209 22.12 9.61 1.75
C LEU A 209 21.11 8.46 1.60
N ALA A 210 19.88 8.71 1.13
CA ALA A 210 18.90 7.66 0.86
C ALA A 210 19.38 6.70 -0.25
N LYS A 211 19.97 7.22 -1.34
CA LYS A 211 20.58 6.41 -2.41
C LYS A 211 21.76 5.59 -1.89
N GLY A 212 22.63 6.20 -1.09
CA GLY A 212 23.75 5.50 -0.45
C GLY A 212 23.28 4.39 0.49
N ALA A 213 22.25 4.64 1.31
CA ALA A 213 21.67 3.64 2.19
C ALA A 213 21.05 2.46 1.43
N ALA A 214 20.36 2.74 0.32
CA ALA A 214 19.82 1.74 -0.59
C ALA A 214 20.93 0.88 -1.21
N ALA A 215 21.99 1.53 -1.71
CA ALA A 215 23.15 0.87 -2.26
C ALA A 215 23.83 -0.07 -1.25
N ILE A 216 24.01 0.38 0.00
CA ILE A 216 24.56 -0.45 1.09
C ILE A 216 23.74 -1.73 1.29
N ARG A 217 22.41 -1.61 1.37
CA ARG A 217 21.52 -2.77 1.55
C ARG A 217 21.62 -3.73 0.37
N MET A 218 21.79 -3.22 -0.85
CA MET A 218 21.87 -4.04 -2.06
C MET A 218 23.24 -4.73 -2.23
N ILE A 219 24.35 -4.11 -1.79
CA ILE A 219 25.72 -4.66 -1.93
C ILE A 219 25.84 -6.08 -1.36
N ASN A 220 25.30 -6.33 -0.17
CA ASN A 220 25.40 -7.65 0.45
C ASN A 220 24.63 -8.72 -0.34
N THR A 221 23.43 -8.38 -0.80
CA THR A 221 22.61 -9.23 -1.65
C THR A 221 23.33 -9.55 -2.95
N LEU A 222 23.86 -8.54 -3.64
CA LEU A 222 24.60 -8.71 -4.89
C LEU A 222 25.87 -9.54 -4.74
N ARG A 223 26.66 -9.31 -3.67
CA ARG A 223 27.85 -10.12 -3.37
C ARG A 223 27.49 -11.59 -3.16
N ASN A 224 26.42 -11.88 -2.42
CA ASN A 224 25.95 -13.25 -2.21
C ASN A 224 25.47 -13.91 -3.50
N HIS A 225 24.77 -13.18 -4.38
CA HIS A 225 24.39 -13.70 -5.69
C HIS A 225 25.61 -13.91 -6.60
N LEU A 226 26.61 -13.02 -6.55
CA LEU A 226 27.83 -13.14 -7.34
C LEU A 226 28.71 -14.32 -6.90
N LYS A 227 28.68 -14.71 -5.60
CA LYS A 227 29.28 -15.98 -5.13
C LYS A 227 28.65 -17.19 -5.84
N ARG A 228 27.35 -17.15 -6.14
CA ARG A 228 26.60 -18.23 -6.82
C ARG A 228 26.72 -18.18 -8.35
N ASP A 229 26.78 -16.99 -8.94
CA ASP A 229 27.02 -16.77 -10.37
C ASP A 229 28.17 -15.75 -10.60
N PRO A 230 29.43 -16.21 -10.55
CA PRO A 230 30.60 -15.33 -10.70
C PRO A 230 30.76 -14.73 -12.10
N LYS A 231 30.05 -15.24 -13.11
CA LYS A 231 30.16 -14.81 -14.51
C LYS A 231 29.15 -13.74 -14.89
N SER A 232 28.12 -13.52 -14.07
CA SER A 232 27.09 -12.49 -14.32
C SER A 232 27.71 -11.09 -14.48
N ARG A 233 27.65 -10.56 -15.70
CA ARG A 233 28.06 -9.18 -16.00
C ARG A 233 27.13 -8.15 -15.35
N TRP A 234 25.84 -8.47 -15.30
CA TRP A 234 24.83 -7.62 -14.70
C TRP A 234 25.10 -7.44 -13.20
N LEU A 235 25.30 -8.53 -12.44
CA LEU A 235 25.60 -8.44 -11.00
C LEU A 235 26.85 -7.60 -10.71
N LYS A 236 27.92 -7.77 -11.50
CA LYS A 236 29.15 -6.98 -11.38
C LYS A 236 28.92 -5.50 -11.66
N SER A 237 28.19 -5.20 -12.73
CA SER A 237 27.85 -3.83 -13.11
C SER A 237 27.01 -3.15 -12.03
N THR A 238 25.95 -3.81 -11.55
CA THR A 238 25.08 -3.27 -10.50
C THR A 238 25.82 -3.09 -9.18
N LEU A 239 26.70 -4.02 -8.80
CA LEU A 239 27.54 -3.88 -7.61
C LEU A 239 28.44 -2.65 -7.69
N LYS A 240 29.10 -2.43 -8.84
CA LYS A 240 29.93 -1.24 -9.07
C LYS A 240 29.12 0.06 -9.00
N THR A 241 27.90 0.06 -9.53
CA THR A 241 26.97 1.19 -9.40
C THR A 241 26.64 1.47 -7.94
N CYS A 242 26.34 0.44 -7.15
CA CYS A 242 26.08 0.58 -5.72
C CYS A 242 27.29 1.18 -4.99
N GLU A 243 28.49 0.63 -5.20
CA GLU A 243 29.72 1.12 -4.57
C GLU A 243 30.00 2.60 -4.90
N THR A 244 29.75 3.01 -6.15
CA THR A 244 29.88 4.42 -6.58
C THR A 244 28.89 5.32 -5.82
N GLN A 245 27.65 4.88 -5.65
CA GLN A 245 26.62 5.64 -4.94
C GLN A 245 26.89 5.75 -3.44
N VAL A 246 27.43 4.69 -2.80
CA VAL A 246 27.86 4.75 -1.39
C VAL A 246 28.95 5.81 -1.20
N LEU A 247 29.96 5.81 -2.06
CA LEU A 247 31.06 6.79 -2.03
C LEU A 247 30.56 8.22 -2.25
N ALA A 248 29.70 8.44 -3.25
CA ALA A 248 29.11 9.75 -3.53
C ALA A 248 28.26 10.29 -2.37
N SER A 249 27.73 9.39 -1.54
CA SER A 249 26.92 9.74 -0.36
C SER A 249 27.76 9.99 0.90
N GLY A 250 29.08 9.79 0.84
CA GLY A 250 29.98 9.90 2.00
C GLY A 250 29.81 8.77 3.03
N LEU A 251 29.11 7.69 2.69
CA LEU A 251 28.91 6.53 3.56
C LEU A 251 30.05 5.52 3.38
N LEU A 252 30.24 4.65 4.38
CA LEU A 252 31.23 3.58 4.33
C LEU A 252 30.66 2.32 3.67
N ILE A 253 31.44 1.73 2.76
CA ILE A 253 31.09 0.43 2.16
C ILE A 253 31.30 -0.66 3.22
N PRO A 254 30.30 -1.52 3.49
CA PRO A 254 30.46 -2.62 4.43
C PRO A 254 31.57 -3.56 3.98
N LYS A 255 32.42 -3.99 4.92
CA LYS A 255 33.37 -5.08 4.67
C LYS A 255 32.59 -6.37 4.35
N PRO A 256 33.10 -7.24 3.48
CA PRO A 256 32.46 -8.53 3.20
C PRO A 256 32.30 -9.30 4.51
N VAL A 257 31.09 -9.80 4.79
CA VAL A 257 30.90 -10.79 5.85
C VAL A 257 31.47 -12.11 5.32
N PRO A 258 32.41 -12.75 6.04
CA PRO A 258 33.06 -14.00 5.60
C PRO A 258 32.03 -15.08 5.27
#